data_AF-A0AAN8EVP2-F1
#
_entry.id   AF-A0AAN8EVP2-F1
#
_cell.length_a   1.000
_cell.length_b   1.000
_cell.length_c   1.000
_cell.angle_alpha   90.00
_cell.angle_beta   90.00
_cell.angle_gamma   90.00
#
_symmetry.space_group_name_H-M   'P 1'
#
loop_
_entity.id
_entity.type
_entity.pdbx_description
1 polymer ?
#
loop_
_entity_poly.entity_id
_entity_poly.type
_entity_poly.pdbx_seq_one_letter_code
_entity_poly.pdbx_strand_id
1 'polypeptide(L)'
;MSDADGELLIAQRNEQLKMIQGLACLTRDDVQRQTQVAVVLSAVQARHVIDKLWNMQEKLMTVLTRLIGSGGYAFDAFCSSYGLEGTLGEMSSKLASLNLLSESPSNVCVDRNMTFDLTFTMLTRIVYKYSNLSLDELVTDPRGGPDNTGCAFYQWSSRYVKRISSHGQESYQNDVPLVPPELKAAYKERVLRLKERQLFWDPVICNYGQLLHEMPIVGEVILDFFKDRKHIEEDVSRIFAAFRKANCLLVCIIQWLECQPLSEARRQMARCIRMVLEECVPDEKEEKDRWLFTRMVCRRQLEEMCECDSIIPPMTITLMAIAKRSFPILHRRQVPDKEMLKKAWLYAQRQNWASPNVLHLIDHCNRAGAHKSWFEFYMHHMMKLRCPDVMNRAIETICACLLLEPQETLITACVLMVDFMMDKKGQVQFEVPYVIPLVKLLTQVLLMSVWIIDREYKRVNSWRNSEPKQKRARMMGEAQIHPSIRVLQETVEVAINKFVKESSQGSLYQPISSVCHIVRMIASAPESEAKQLLLPYLKHLLFFQLARLEPGSISFELFSTFCDSTNEDHDLEKLKFLCLLRKSGGL
;
A
#
# COMPACT_ATOMS: atom_id res chain seq x y z
N MET A 1 -15.09 18.39 -33.89
CA MET A 1 -14.82 19.36 -32.81
C MET A 1 -13.38 19.15 -32.41
N SER A 2 -12.57 20.20 -32.46
CA SER A 2 -11.19 20.13 -31.99
C SER A 2 -11.17 20.10 -30.46
N ASP A 3 -10.10 19.56 -29.84
CA ASP A 3 -9.93 19.60 -28.38
C ASP A 3 -10.00 21.04 -27.83
N ALA A 4 -9.60 22.03 -28.63
CA ALA A 4 -9.70 23.45 -28.32
C ALA A 4 -11.15 23.96 -28.20
N ASP A 5 -12.08 23.40 -29.00
CA ASP A 5 -13.51 23.74 -28.90
C ASP A 5 -14.14 23.15 -27.62
N GLY A 6 -13.63 22.00 -27.16
CA GLY A 6 -14.04 21.36 -25.93
C GLY A 6 -13.63 22.16 -24.68
N GLU A 7 -12.40 22.67 -24.64
CA GLU A 7 -11.92 23.51 -23.54
C GLU A 7 -12.67 24.85 -23.45
N LEU A 8 -12.99 25.46 -24.60
CA LEU A 8 -13.74 26.72 -24.64
C LEU A 8 -15.17 26.56 -24.09
N LEU A 9 -15.84 25.45 -24.42
CA LEU A 9 -17.18 25.14 -23.93
C LEU A 9 -17.18 24.85 -22.41
N ILE A 10 -16.14 24.20 -21.90
CA ILE A 10 -15.98 23.96 -20.46
C ILE A 10 -15.73 25.27 -19.72
N ALA A 11 -14.90 26.17 -20.26
CA ALA A 11 -14.64 27.48 -19.68
C ALA A 11 -15.91 28.35 -19.60
N GLN A 12 -16.70 28.40 -20.68
CA GLN A 12 -17.97 29.14 -20.71
C GLN A 12 -19.01 28.57 -19.73
N ARG A 13 -19.14 27.24 -19.65
CA ARG A 13 -19.99 26.59 -18.65
C ARG A 13 -19.58 26.97 -17.22
N ASN A 14 -18.28 27.01 -16.94
CA ASN A 14 -17.77 27.30 -15.61
C ASN A 14 -17.95 28.77 -15.20
N GLU A 15 -17.88 29.72 -16.14
CA GLU A 15 -18.27 31.12 -15.89
C GLU A 15 -19.76 31.24 -15.58
N GLN A 16 -20.62 30.54 -16.32
CA GLN A 16 -22.06 30.52 -16.07
C GLN A 16 -22.39 29.92 -14.68
N LEU A 17 -21.66 28.90 -14.24
CA LEU A 17 -21.83 28.30 -12.91
C LEU A 17 -21.37 29.22 -11.76
N LYS A 18 -20.39 30.11 -12.01
CA LYS A 18 -19.95 31.13 -11.02
C LYS A 18 -20.97 32.26 -10.86
N MET A 19 -21.75 32.56 -11.91
CA MET A 19 -22.76 33.62 -11.93
C MET A 19 -24.05 33.25 -11.16
N ILE A 20 -24.27 31.97 -10.86
CA ILE A 20 -25.47 31.50 -10.13
C ILE A 20 -25.12 31.31 -8.65
N GLN A 21 -25.59 32.23 -7.80
CA GLN A 21 -25.44 32.13 -6.35
C GLN A 21 -26.14 30.86 -5.84
N GLY A 22 -25.35 29.87 -5.41
CA GLY A 22 -25.79 28.55 -4.94
C GLY A 22 -25.07 27.38 -5.60
N LEU A 23 -24.59 27.55 -6.85
CA LEU A 23 -23.90 26.50 -7.61
C LEU A 23 -22.37 26.69 -7.67
N ALA A 24 -21.84 27.79 -7.11
CA ALA A 24 -20.41 28.05 -6.99
C ALA A 24 -19.64 26.99 -6.17
N CYS A 25 -20.33 26.15 -5.39
CA CYS A 25 -19.69 25.02 -4.70
C CYS A 25 -19.23 23.90 -5.65
N LEU A 26 -19.81 23.79 -6.85
CA LEU A 26 -19.46 22.78 -7.86
C LEU A 26 -18.20 23.13 -8.66
N THR A 27 -17.72 24.37 -8.57
CA THR A 27 -16.45 24.82 -9.16
C THR A 27 -15.28 24.78 -8.17
N ARG A 28 -15.52 24.40 -6.90
CA ARG A 28 -14.46 24.20 -5.90
C ARG A 28 -13.46 23.11 -6.28
N ASP A 29 -13.90 22.09 -7.01
CA ASP A 29 -13.03 21.00 -7.49
C ASP A 29 -12.01 21.51 -8.52
N ASP A 30 -12.36 22.52 -9.33
CA ASP A 30 -11.42 23.14 -10.29
C ASP A 30 -10.43 24.08 -9.60
N VAL A 31 -10.84 24.80 -8.56
CA VAL A 31 -9.93 25.59 -7.72
C VAL A 31 -8.97 24.67 -6.96
N GLN A 32 -9.46 23.55 -6.40
CA GLN A 32 -8.61 22.55 -5.75
C GLN A 32 -7.67 21.87 -6.76
N ARG A 33 -8.12 21.54 -7.97
CA ARG A 33 -7.27 21.00 -9.05
C ARG A 33 -6.21 22.00 -9.52
N GLN A 34 -6.56 23.26 -9.76
CA GLN A 34 -5.59 24.30 -10.12
C GLN A 34 -4.58 24.56 -9.00
N THR A 35 -5.02 24.55 -7.73
CA THR A 35 -4.13 24.67 -6.57
C THR A 35 -3.21 23.45 -6.43
N GLN A 36 -3.73 22.24 -6.65
CA GLN A 36 -2.94 21.00 -6.63
C GLN A 36 -1.94 20.93 -7.79
N VAL A 37 -2.30 21.35 -9.01
CA VAL A 37 -1.40 21.41 -10.17
C VAL A 37 -0.29 22.45 -9.98
N ALA A 38 -0.61 23.63 -9.43
CA ALA A 38 0.40 24.64 -9.08
C ALA A 38 1.37 24.16 -7.98
N VAL A 39 0.87 23.40 -7.00
CA VAL A 39 1.68 22.77 -5.94
C VAL A 39 2.58 21.66 -6.51
N VAL A 40 2.11 20.89 -7.49
CA VAL A 40 2.93 19.87 -8.17
C VAL A 40 4.02 20.49 -9.06
N LEU A 41 3.69 21.54 -9.83
CA LEU A 41 4.68 22.25 -10.66
C LEU A 41 5.75 22.96 -9.83
N SER A 42 5.37 23.56 -8.69
CA SER A 42 6.33 24.14 -7.75
C SER A 42 7.17 23.09 -7.02
N ALA A 43 6.65 21.87 -6.80
CA ALA A 43 7.42 20.76 -6.22
C ALA A 43 8.53 20.25 -7.14
N VAL A 44 8.33 20.25 -8.46
CA VAL A 44 9.38 19.90 -9.45
C VAL A 44 10.47 20.98 -9.51
N GLN A 45 10.09 22.26 -9.43
CA GLN A 45 11.06 23.36 -9.33
C GLN A 45 11.84 23.33 -8.00
N ALA A 46 11.17 23.06 -6.88
CA ALA A 46 11.78 22.90 -5.57
C ALA A 46 12.77 21.73 -5.53
N ARG A 47 12.49 20.65 -6.26
CA ARG A 47 13.41 19.52 -6.45
C ARG A 47 14.72 19.94 -7.11
N HIS A 48 14.68 20.63 -8.26
CA HIS A 48 15.90 21.11 -8.92
C HIS A 48 16.73 22.07 -8.07
N VAL A 49 16.09 22.82 -7.18
CA VAL A 49 16.76 23.71 -6.22
C VAL A 49 17.40 22.89 -5.09
N ILE A 50 16.69 21.96 -4.48
CA ILE A 50 17.19 21.13 -3.37
C ILE A 50 18.33 20.22 -3.81
N ASP A 51 18.25 19.63 -5.01
CA ASP A 51 19.32 18.78 -5.56
C ASP A 51 20.67 19.53 -5.66
N LYS A 52 20.63 20.85 -5.89
CA LYS A 52 21.82 21.73 -5.92
C LYS A 52 22.24 22.22 -4.54
N LEU A 53 21.38 22.12 -3.53
CA LEU A 53 21.60 22.66 -2.19
C LEU A 53 22.05 21.61 -1.16
N TRP A 54 22.11 20.31 -1.50
CA TRP A 54 22.56 19.26 -0.56
C TRP A 54 23.93 19.55 0.07
N ASN A 55 24.83 20.22 -0.66
CA ASN A 55 26.15 20.60 -0.16
C ASN A 55 26.18 21.97 0.56
N MET A 56 25.05 22.69 0.62
CA MET A 56 24.90 24.01 1.24
C MET A 56 23.89 23.94 2.38
N GLN A 57 24.31 23.38 3.52
CA GLN A 57 23.43 23.02 4.64
C GLN A 57 22.54 24.17 5.15
N GLU A 58 23.08 25.38 5.30
CA GLU A 58 22.32 26.54 5.79
C GLU A 58 21.16 26.94 4.86
N LYS A 59 21.43 26.98 3.54
CA LYS A 59 20.41 27.27 2.52
C LYS A 59 19.41 26.14 2.39
N LEU A 60 19.88 24.89 2.49
CA LEU A 60 19.02 23.70 2.48
C LEU A 60 18.03 23.73 3.64
N MET A 61 18.50 23.96 4.87
CA MET A 61 17.64 24.02 6.06
C MET A 61 16.57 25.11 5.94
N THR A 62 16.92 26.27 5.38
CA THR A 62 15.95 27.34 5.12
C THR A 62 14.83 26.88 4.16
N VAL A 63 15.17 26.12 3.12
CA VAL A 63 14.18 25.58 2.17
C VAL A 63 13.34 24.47 2.82
N LEU A 64 13.94 23.56 3.58
CA LEU A 64 13.23 22.48 4.28
C LEU A 64 12.22 23.05 5.30
N THR A 65 12.61 24.09 6.06
CA THR A 65 11.70 24.78 6.98
C THR A 65 10.52 25.43 6.26
N ARG A 66 10.71 25.93 5.03
CA ARG A 66 9.60 26.46 4.22
C ARG A 66 8.67 25.36 3.70
N LEU A 67 9.21 24.17 3.38
CA LEU A 67 8.41 23.05 2.86
C LEU A 67 7.43 22.47 3.87
N ILE A 68 7.77 22.53 5.16
CA ILE A 68 6.86 22.10 6.24
C ILE A 68 5.78 23.15 6.58
N GLY A 69 5.91 24.37 6.06
CA GLY A 69 4.95 25.46 6.27
C GLY A 69 3.54 25.04 5.87
N SER A 70 2.54 25.64 6.54
CA SER A 70 1.12 25.32 6.32
C SER A 70 0.74 23.86 6.60
N GLY A 71 1.50 23.14 7.44
CA GLY A 71 1.22 21.75 7.80
C GLY A 71 1.82 20.70 6.84
N GLY A 72 2.75 21.11 5.97
CA GLY A 72 3.57 20.19 5.17
C GLY A 72 2.98 19.74 3.84
N TYR A 73 1.97 20.43 3.30
CA TYR A 73 1.42 20.12 1.97
C TYR A 73 2.46 20.26 0.85
N ALA A 74 3.35 21.25 0.95
CA ALA A 74 4.44 21.42 -0.01
C ALA A 74 5.48 20.30 0.11
N PHE A 75 5.83 19.90 1.34
CA PHE A 75 6.68 18.74 1.59
C PHE A 75 6.07 17.42 1.06
N ASP A 76 4.76 17.26 1.22
CA ASP A 76 4.01 16.11 0.75
C ASP A 76 4.01 16.02 -0.80
N ALA A 77 3.88 17.16 -1.49
CA ALA A 77 3.98 17.23 -2.95
C ALA A 77 5.41 17.00 -3.44
N PHE A 78 6.39 17.53 -2.69
CA PHE A 78 7.80 17.29 -2.90
C PHE A 78 8.15 15.80 -2.80
N CYS A 79 7.73 15.09 -1.75
CA CYS A 79 7.95 13.64 -1.63
C CYS A 79 7.26 12.87 -2.77
N SER A 80 6.10 13.33 -3.23
CA SER A 80 5.36 12.67 -4.32
C SER A 80 6.10 12.76 -5.65
N SER A 81 6.83 13.85 -5.92
CA SER A 81 7.63 13.97 -7.15
C SER A 81 8.80 12.97 -7.18
N TYR A 82 9.48 12.75 -6.05
CA TYR A 82 10.50 11.70 -5.93
C TYR A 82 9.89 10.29 -5.96
N GLY A 83 8.69 10.11 -5.42
CA GLY A 83 7.96 8.85 -5.48
C GLY A 83 7.63 8.42 -6.91
N LEU A 84 7.21 9.37 -7.77
CA LEU A 84 6.90 9.10 -9.19
C LEU A 84 8.10 8.59 -9.99
N GLU A 85 9.31 9.04 -9.67
CA GLU A 85 10.55 8.62 -10.34
C GLU A 85 11.26 7.46 -9.63
N GLY A 86 10.70 6.96 -8.53
CA GLY A 86 11.31 5.90 -7.73
C GLY A 86 12.63 6.29 -7.07
N THR A 87 12.86 7.59 -6.84
CA THR A 87 14.07 8.16 -6.19
C THR A 87 13.79 8.65 -4.76
N LEU A 88 12.61 8.34 -4.20
CA LEU A 88 12.25 8.73 -2.83
C LEU A 88 13.21 8.18 -1.78
N GLY A 89 13.69 6.94 -1.94
CA GLY A 89 14.68 6.33 -1.04
C GLY A 89 16.03 7.07 -1.03
N GLU A 90 16.49 7.56 -2.18
CA GLU A 90 17.71 8.38 -2.27
C GLU A 90 17.56 9.69 -1.49
N MET A 91 16.43 10.38 -1.68
CA MET A 91 16.14 11.63 -0.98
C MET A 91 15.99 11.43 0.53
N SER A 92 15.27 10.39 0.95
CA SER A 92 15.09 10.09 2.36
C SER A 92 16.38 9.61 3.02
N SER A 93 17.25 8.89 2.31
CA SER A 93 18.58 8.51 2.81
C SER A 93 19.47 9.74 3.03
N LYS A 94 19.44 10.74 2.14
CA LYS A 94 20.14 12.03 2.36
C LYS A 94 19.60 12.80 3.58
N LEU A 95 18.27 12.79 3.79
CA LEU A 95 17.67 13.33 5.01
C LEU A 95 18.11 12.55 6.26
N ALA A 96 18.21 11.22 6.18
CA ALA A 96 18.71 10.38 7.26
C ALA A 96 20.18 10.66 7.58
N SER A 97 21.02 10.93 6.57
CA SER A 97 22.41 11.36 6.79
C SER A 97 22.48 12.69 7.53
N LEU A 98 21.64 13.68 7.18
CA LEU A 98 21.58 14.95 7.91
C LEU A 98 21.11 14.75 9.36
N ASN A 99 20.16 13.84 9.58
CA ASN A 99 19.71 13.49 10.93
C ASN A 99 20.85 12.87 11.75
N LEU A 100 21.59 11.92 11.17
CA LEU A 100 22.76 11.29 11.80
C LEU A 100 23.85 12.31 12.14
N LEU A 101 24.17 13.21 11.21
CA LEU A 101 25.18 14.25 11.42
C LEU A 101 24.81 15.24 12.54
N SER A 102 23.51 15.41 12.81
CA SER A 102 23.01 16.30 13.86
C SER A 102 22.72 15.60 15.20
N GLU A 103 22.96 14.29 15.28
CA GLU A 103 22.66 13.48 16.47
C GLU A 103 23.59 13.81 17.66
N SER A 104 24.90 13.92 17.39
CA SER A 104 25.94 14.18 18.40
C SER A 104 26.42 15.63 18.39
N PRO A 105 26.91 16.19 19.52
CA PRO A 105 27.44 17.54 19.56
C PRO A 105 28.61 17.68 18.57
N SER A 106 28.45 18.51 17.55
CA SER A 106 29.47 18.75 16.54
C SER A 106 29.38 20.18 16.03
N ASN A 107 30.52 20.75 15.62
CA ASN A 107 30.59 22.08 15.01
C ASN A 107 30.24 22.06 13.51
N VAL A 108 29.80 20.91 12.98
CA VAL A 108 29.55 20.71 11.55
C VAL A 108 28.20 21.32 11.14
N CYS A 109 27.24 21.36 12.06
CA CYS A 109 25.88 21.83 11.79
C CYS A 109 25.63 23.21 12.41
N VAL A 110 25.21 24.18 11.60
CA VAL A 110 24.96 25.58 12.00
C VAL A 110 23.85 25.68 13.07
N ASP A 111 22.76 24.92 12.91
CA ASP A 111 21.69 24.79 13.91
C ASP A 111 21.34 23.31 14.10
N ARG A 112 22.18 22.62 14.88
CA ARG A 112 22.09 21.18 15.14
C ARG A 112 20.71 20.73 15.60
N ASN A 113 20.13 21.47 16.54
CA ASN A 113 18.88 21.07 17.20
C ASN A 113 17.71 21.19 16.22
N MET A 114 17.67 22.29 15.46
CA MET A 114 16.68 22.46 14.40
C MET A 114 16.83 21.41 13.31
N THR A 115 18.07 21.13 12.87
CA THR A 115 18.32 20.10 11.85
C THR A 115 17.88 18.72 12.30
N PHE A 116 18.22 18.31 13.52
CA PHE A 116 17.81 17.01 14.05
C PHE A 116 16.28 16.92 14.17
N ASP A 117 15.66 17.91 14.80
CA ASP A 117 14.21 17.96 15.04
C ASP A 117 13.40 17.92 13.73
N LEU A 118 13.79 18.76 12.77
CA LEU A 118 13.10 18.88 11.49
C LEU A 118 13.24 17.61 10.66
N THR A 119 14.46 17.11 10.49
CA THR A 119 14.72 15.91 9.68
C THR A 119 14.04 14.68 10.28
N PHE A 120 14.07 14.50 11.60
CA PHE A 120 13.37 13.40 12.28
C PHE A 120 11.85 13.43 12.02
N THR A 121 11.23 14.62 12.12
CA THR A 121 9.79 14.78 11.91
C THR A 121 9.41 14.59 10.43
N MET A 122 10.25 15.04 9.50
CA MET A 122 10.07 14.83 8.06
C MET A 122 10.21 13.34 7.68
N LEU A 123 11.20 12.63 8.21
CA LEU A 123 11.34 11.18 8.01
C LEU A 123 10.15 10.43 8.60
N THR A 124 9.67 10.83 9.78
CA THR A 124 8.43 10.27 10.36
C THR A 124 7.23 10.47 9.44
N ARG A 125 7.06 11.67 8.85
CA ARG A 125 6.00 11.94 7.87
C ARG A 125 6.09 11.01 6.66
N ILE A 126 7.29 10.77 6.13
CA ILE A 126 7.52 9.86 5.02
C ILE A 126 7.12 8.43 5.42
N VAL A 127 7.59 7.92 6.58
CA VAL A 127 7.23 6.58 7.07
C VAL A 127 5.71 6.40 7.20
N TYR A 128 5.00 7.44 7.62
CA TYR A 128 3.55 7.36 7.84
C TYR A 128 2.74 7.47 6.56
N LYS A 129 3.26 8.20 5.57
CA LYS A 129 2.57 8.47 4.31
C LYS A 129 2.86 7.42 3.24
N TYR A 130 4.09 6.93 3.16
CA TYR A 130 4.56 5.99 2.14
C TYR A 130 4.77 4.61 2.74
N SER A 131 3.66 3.89 2.92
CA SER A 131 3.68 2.57 3.55
C SER A 131 4.38 1.48 2.73
N ASN A 132 4.60 1.71 1.44
CA ASN A 132 5.31 0.81 0.53
C ASN A 132 6.83 0.89 0.66
N LEU A 133 7.38 1.98 1.19
CA LEU A 133 8.82 2.16 1.33
C LEU A 133 9.27 1.49 2.63
N SER A 134 10.12 0.47 2.60
CA SER A 134 10.59 -0.20 3.81
C SER A 134 11.39 0.75 4.72
N LEU A 135 11.54 0.43 6.01
CA LEU A 135 12.37 1.27 6.89
C LEU A 135 13.84 1.28 6.41
N ASP A 136 14.30 0.13 5.89
CA ASP A 136 15.65 -0.03 5.33
C ASP A 136 15.82 0.82 4.07
N GLU A 137 14.88 0.77 3.12
CA GLU A 137 14.91 1.57 1.88
C GLU A 137 14.80 3.08 2.13
N LEU A 138 14.23 3.48 3.26
CA LEU A 138 14.10 4.89 3.63
C LEU A 138 15.43 5.46 4.13
N VAL A 139 16.24 4.64 4.79
CA VAL A 139 17.46 5.05 5.48
C VAL A 139 18.72 4.69 4.68
N THR A 140 18.67 3.57 3.96
CA THR A 140 19.68 3.09 3.01
C THR A 140 19.17 3.32 1.59
N ASP A 141 19.94 4.03 0.77
CA ASP A 141 19.60 4.14 -0.65
C ASP A 141 19.89 2.78 -1.35
N PRO A 142 18.87 2.07 -1.86
CA PRO A 142 19.04 0.77 -2.50
C PRO A 142 19.89 0.81 -3.78
N ARG A 143 20.23 2.01 -4.28
CA ARG A 143 21.10 2.23 -5.46
C ARG A 143 22.57 2.49 -5.09
N GLY A 144 22.95 2.35 -3.81
CA GLY A 144 24.34 2.44 -3.36
C GLY A 144 24.71 3.73 -2.62
N GLY A 145 23.77 4.37 -1.93
CA GLY A 145 24.02 5.54 -1.09
C GLY A 145 24.45 5.19 0.35
N PRO A 146 24.55 6.18 1.24
CA PRO A 146 25.08 6.01 2.59
C PRO A 146 24.22 5.08 3.44
N ASP A 147 24.87 4.14 4.14
CA ASP A 147 24.22 3.28 5.12
C ASP A 147 24.02 4.04 6.43
N ASN A 148 22.77 4.45 6.67
CA ASN A 148 22.37 5.18 7.88
C ASN A 148 21.63 4.28 8.88
N THR A 149 21.68 2.95 8.77
CA THR A 149 21.01 2.03 9.72
C THR A 149 21.47 2.23 11.16
N GLY A 150 22.66 2.80 11.37
CA GLY A 150 23.17 3.18 12.68
C GLY A 150 22.47 4.40 13.32
N CYS A 151 21.68 5.18 12.58
CA CYS A 151 21.11 6.43 13.10
C CYS A 151 20.01 6.21 14.14
N ALA A 152 19.90 7.15 15.08
CA ALA A 152 18.89 7.06 16.14
C ALA A 152 17.45 6.98 15.60
N PHE A 153 17.14 7.63 14.47
CA PHE A 153 15.84 7.52 13.82
C PHE A 153 15.50 6.08 13.42
N TYR A 154 16.45 5.35 12.81
CA TYR A 154 16.24 3.97 12.40
C TYR A 154 16.08 3.04 13.61
N GLN A 155 16.96 3.17 14.60
CA GLN A 155 16.90 2.38 15.83
C GLN A 155 15.60 2.61 16.63
N TRP A 156 15.11 3.85 16.65
CA TRP A 156 13.85 4.19 17.29
C TRP A 156 12.65 3.64 16.49
N SER A 157 12.63 3.92 15.19
CA SER A 157 11.50 3.57 14.33
C SER A 157 11.31 2.07 14.17
N SER A 158 12.41 1.30 14.11
CA SER A 158 12.36 -0.17 14.08
C SER A 158 11.69 -0.76 15.32
N ARG A 159 11.80 -0.10 16.48
CA ARG A 159 11.19 -0.56 17.74
C ARG A 159 9.74 -0.10 17.93
N TYR A 160 9.45 1.17 17.63
CA TYR A 160 8.18 1.81 18.02
C TYR A 160 7.24 2.14 16.87
N VAL A 161 7.71 2.12 15.61
CA VAL A 161 6.86 2.35 14.44
C VAL A 161 6.41 1.01 13.86
N LYS A 162 5.38 0.43 14.47
CA LYS A 162 4.78 -0.83 13.99
C LYS A 162 4.04 -0.61 12.67
N ARG A 163 4.43 -1.36 11.63
CA ARG A 163 3.60 -1.59 10.45
C ARG A 163 2.65 -2.78 10.74
N ILE A 164 1.70 -3.02 9.85
CA ILE A 164 0.84 -4.22 9.90
C ILE A 164 1.78 -5.42 9.96
N SER A 165 1.91 -6.05 11.12
CA SER A 165 2.83 -7.16 11.31
C SER A 165 2.22 -8.39 10.67
N SER A 166 2.91 -8.97 9.68
CA SER A 166 2.60 -10.25 9.05
C SER A 166 2.82 -11.45 10.00
N HIS A 167 3.35 -11.23 11.20
CA HIS A 167 3.53 -12.26 12.22
C HIS A 167 2.69 -11.95 13.47
N GLY A 168 1.73 -12.84 13.70
CA GLY A 168 1.11 -13.22 14.99
C GLY A 168 0.97 -12.16 16.07
N GLN A 169 -0.27 -11.85 16.42
CA GLN A 169 -0.66 -11.12 17.63
C GLN A 169 -0.20 -11.77 18.96
N GLU A 170 0.60 -12.84 18.96
CA GLU A 170 0.90 -13.64 20.16
C GLU A 170 2.28 -13.42 20.78
N SER A 171 3.25 -12.78 20.12
CA SER A 171 4.62 -12.64 20.68
C SER A 171 4.86 -11.37 21.52
N TYR A 172 3.99 -10.35 21.44
CA TYR A 172 4.33 -9.01 21.94
C TYR A 172 3.89 -8.67 23.37
N GLN A 173 3.27 -9.58 24.11
CA GLN A 173 3.06 -9.34 25.55
C GLN A 173 4.35 -9.37 26.37
N ASN A 174 5.45 -9.93 25.83
CA ASN A 174 6.65 -10.21 26.61
C ASN A 174 7.86 -9.28 26.37
N ASP A 175 7.80 -8.35 25.41
CA ASP A 175 8.99 -7.58 24.96
C ASP A 175 8.92 -6.06 25.20
N VAL A 176 8.00 -5.56 26.04
CA VAL A 176 8.15 -4.19 26.57
C VAL A 176 9.07 -4.29 27.78
N PRO A 177 10.29 -3.73 27.76
CA PRO A 177 11.18 -3.78 28.91
C PRO A 177 10.46 -3.10 30.08
N LEU A 178 10.22 -3.83 31.17
CA LEU A 178 9.73 -3.21 32.40
C LEU A 178 10.81 -2.22 32.87
N VAL A 179 10.46 -0.93 32.94
CA VAL A 179 11.39 0.08 33.47
C VAL A 179 11.56 -0.17 34.98
N PRO A 180 12.79 -0.30 35.48
CA PRO A 180 13.02 -0.50 36.91
C PRO A 180 12.41 0.63 37.74
N PRO A 181 11.74 0.33 38.87
CA PRO A 181 11.06 1.34 39.67
C PRO A 181 12.00 2.41 40.24
N GLU A 182 13.26 2.07 40.50
CA GLU A 182 14.31 3.01 40.96
C GLU A 182 14.64 4.06 39.89
N LEU A 183 14.77 3.63 38.63
CA LEU A 183 15.01 4.51 37.49
C LEU A 183 13.80 5.42 37.25
N LYS A 184 12.60 4.87 37.38
CA LYS A 184 11.33 5.60 37.25
C LYS A 184 11.19 6.70 38.31
N ALA A 185 11.59 6.43 39.56
CA ALA A 185 11.59 7.42 40.64
C ALA A 185 12.52 8.60 40.34
N ALA A 186 13.73 8.34 39.82
CA ALA A 186 14.67 9.39 39.42
C ALA A 186 14.14 10.27 38.28
N TYR A 187 13.43 9.69 37.32
CA TYR A 187 12.81 10.44 36.21
C TYR A 187 11.56 11.20 36.62
N LYS A 188 10.87 10.81 37.69
CA LYS A 188 9.70 11.52 38.21
C LYS A 188 10.02 12.98 38.52
N GLU A 189 11.14 13.26 39.17
CA GLU A 189 11.58 14.64 39.45
C GLU A 189 11.92 15.39 38.17
N ARG A 190 12.59 14.75 37.21
CA ARG A 190 12.95 15.37 35.92
C ARG A 190 11.72 15.74 35.11
N VAL A 191 10.70 14.90 35.08
CA VAL A 191 9.43 15.16 34.40
C VAL A 191 8.66 16.29 35.09
N LEU A 192 8.70 16.37 36.43
CA LEU A 192 8.07 17.48 37.16
C LEU A 192 8.72 18.84 36.84
N ARG A 193 10.04 18.90 36.57
CA ARG A 193 10.70 20.14 36.13
C ARG A 193 10.15 20.67 34.80
N LEU A 194 9.67 19.79 33.91
CA LEU A 194 9.04 20.21 32.65
C LEU A 194 7.75 20.99 32.87
N LYS A 195 7.02 20.75 33.97
CA LYS A 195 5.83 21.55 34.35
C LYS A 195 6.17 23.03 34.51
N GLU A 196 7.38 23.31 35.00
CA GLU A 196 7.92 24.66 35.21
C GLU A 196 8.65 25.20 33.98
N ARG A 197 8.52 24.53 32.82
CA ARG A 197 9.24 24.82 31.55
C ARG A 197 10.77 24.71 31.66
N GLN A 198 11.26 24.00 32.68
CA GLN A 198 12.69 23.71 32.81
C GLN A 198 13.02 22.40 32.10
N LEU A 199 13.84 22.49 31.06
CA LEU A 199 14.33 21.32 30.33
C LEU A 199 15.30 20.54 31.23
N PHE A 200 15.13 19.22 31.29
CA PHE A 200 16.08 18.37 32.00
C PHE A 200 17.27 17.94 31.12
N TRP A 201 17.21 18.25 29.83
CA TRP A 201 18.32 18.10 28.88
C TRP A 201 18.82 19.47 28.44
N ASP A 202 20.11 19.56 28.14
CA ASP A 202 20.71 20.75 27.54
C ASP A 202 20.81 20.56 26.03
N PRO A 203 20.08 21.36 25.22
CA PRO A 203 20.09 21.29 23.77
C PRO A 203 21.48 21.48 23.14
N VAL A 204 22.45 22.08 23.82
CA VAL A 204 23.78 22.35 23.23
C VAL A 204 24.69 21.12 23.31
N ILE A 205 24.60 20.36 24.41
CA ILE A 205 25.52 19.25 24.72
C ILE A 205 24.87 17.87 24.64
N CYS A 206 23.54 17.77 24.58
CA CYS A 206 22.87 16.47 24.57
C CYS A 206 23.17 15.68 23.29
N ASN A 207 23.37 14.36 23.41
CA ASN A 207 23.30 13.45 22.28
C ASN A 207 21.83 13.02 22.10
N TYR A 208 21.25 13.31 20.94
CA TYR A 208 19.83 13.00 20.70
C TYR A 208 19.56 11.49 20.62
N GLY A 209 20.50 10.68 20.13
CA GLY A 209 20.35 9.22 20.14
C GLY A 209 20.22 8.65 21.55
N GLN A 210 21.03 9.13 22.49
CA GLN A 210 20.92 8.78 23.90
C GLN A 210 19.60 9.28 24.51
N LEU A 211 19.26 10.55 24.25
CA LEU A 211 18.04 11.17 24.77
C LEU A 211 16.77 10.44 24.30
N LEU A 212 16.75 9.95 23.06
CA LEU A 212 15.65 9.16 22.52
C LEU A 212 15.43 7.86 23.31
N HIS A 213 16.50 7.19 23.77
CA HIS A 213 16.37 5.99 24.61
C HIS A 213 15.73 6.27 25.98
N GLU A 214 15.73 7.52 26.45
CA GLU A 214 15.10 7.92 27.71
C GLU A 214 13.59 8.21 27.56
N MET A 215 13.10 8.46 26.34
CA MET A 215 11.71 8.84 26.09
C MET A 215 10.65 7.81 26.53
N PRO A 216 10.87 6.49 26.43
CA PRO A 216 9.95 5.49 26.99
C PRO A 216 9.76 5.64 28.50
N ILE A 217 10.83 5.95 29.24
CA ILE A 217 10.79 6.15 30.70
C ILE A 217 9.98 7.39 31.03
N VAL A 218 10.23 8.49 30.31
CA VAL A 218 9.46 9.74 30.43
C VAL A 218 7.98 9.50 30.14
N GLY A 219 7.67 8.79 29.05
CA GLY A 219 6.31 8.42 28.69
C GLY A 219 5.62 7.59 29.78
N GLU A 220 6.32 6.63 30.38
CA GLU A 220 5.78 5.78 31.43
C GLU A 220 5.49 6.53 32.73
N VAL A 221 6.37 7.47 33.12
CA VAL A 221 6.16 8.37 34.26
C VAL A 221 4.91 9.24 34.03
N ILE A 222 4.74 9.80 32.83
CA ILE A 222 3.56 10.61 32.49
C ILE A 222 2.28 9.76 32.49
N LEU A 223 2.36 8.53 31.95
CA LEU A 223 1.24 7.61 31.91
C LEU A 223 0.78 7.20 33.32
N ASP A 224 1.73 7.02 34.26
CA ASP A 224 1.42 6.74 35.66
C ASP A 224 0.73 7.91 36.36
N PHE A 225 1.03 9.15 36.01
CA PHE A 225 0.25 10.28 36.54
C PHE A 225 -1.24 10.11 36.23
N PHE A 226 -1.60 9.67 35.01
CA PHE A 226 -3.00 9.44 34.63
C PHE A 226 -3.63 8.24 35.35
N LYS A 227 -2.84 7.27 35.81
CA LYS A 227 -3.33 6.14 36.61
C LYS A 227 -3.59 6.55 38.06
N ASP A 228 -2.69 7.33 38.64
CA ASP A 228 -2.65 7.60 40.08
C ASP A 228 -3.47 8.81 40.51
N ARG A 229 -3.68 9.79 39.62
CA ARG A 229 -4.26 11.10 39.98
C ARG A 229 -5.46 11.46 39.11
N LYS A 230 -6.52 11.97 39.75
CA LYS A 230 -7.68 12.58 39.07
C LYS A 230 -7.38 14.05 38.75
N HIS A 231 -7.78 14.54 37.57
CA HIS A 231 -7.64 15.94 37.12
C HIS A 231 -6.21 16.46 36.95
N ILE A 232 -5.36 15.73 36.22
CA ILE A 232 -3.96 16.16 35.93
C ILE A 232 -3.76 16.81 34.56
N GLU A 233 -4.85 17.00 33.80
CA GLU A 233 -4.78 17.37 32.39
C GLU A 233 -4.02 18.69 32.17
N GLU A 234 -4.19 19.68 33.05
CA GLU A 234 -3.46 20.95 32.96
C GLU A 234 -1.95 20.80 33.21
N ASP A 235 -1.58 20.03 34.23
CA ASP A 235 -0.18 19.80 34.61
C ASP A 235 0.56 19.04 33.50
N VAL A 236 -0.09 18.01 32.95
CA VAL A 236 0.45 17.23 31.84
C VAL A 236 0.45 18.04 30.54
N SER A 237 -0.53 18.92 30.32
CA SER A 237 -0.54 19.82 29.17
C SER A 237 0.67 20.75 29.17
N ARG A 238 1.07 21.28 30.34
CA ARG A 238 2.30 22.09 30.49
C ARG A 238 3.56 21.28 30.19
N ILE A 239 3.60 20.02 30.61
CA ILE A 239 4.72 19.11 30.30
C ILE A 239 4.83 18.91 28.78
N PHE A 240 3.73 18.61 28.07
CA PHE A 240 3.78 18.44 26.62
C PHE A 240 4.11 19.75 25.87
N ALA A 241 3.64 20.89 26.36
CA ALA A 241 4.00 22.19 25.80
C ALA A 241 5.51 22.53 25.94
N ALA A 242 6.22 21.95 26.92
CA ALA A 242 7.66 22.13 27.07
C ALA A 242 8.46 21.54 25.89
N PHE A 243 7.90 20.58 25.15
CA PHE A 243 8.53 19.96 23.97
C PHE A 243 8.44 20.80 22.68
N ARG A 244 7.88 22.02 22.71
CA ARG A 244 7.72 22.90 21.53
C ARG A 244 8.98 23.13 20.68
N LYS A 245 10.16 23.07 21.29
CA LYS A 245 11.46 23.23 20.62
C LYS A 245 12.11 21.91 20.17
N ALA A 246 11.54 20.78 20.59
CA ALA A 246 12.01 19.42 20.33
C ALA A 246 10.81 18.50 20.02
N ASN A 247 10.13 18.79 18.92
CA ASN A 247 8.96 18.06 18.44
C ASN A 247 9.24 16.57 18.18
N CYS A 248 10.46 16.23 17.77
CA CYS A 248 10.93 14.86 17.61
C CYS A 248 10.72 14.02 18.88
N LEU A 249 10.97 14.57 20.07
CA LEU A 249 10.77 13.88 21.35
C LEU A 249 9.27 13.67 21.64
N LEU A 250 8.42 14.65 21.32
CA LEU A 250 6.98 14.51 21.43
C LEU A 250 6.43 13.43 20.49
N VAL A 251 6.92 13.41 19.24
CA VAL A 251 6.62 12.35 18.26
C VAL A 251 7.02 10.98 18.81
N CYS A 252 8.18 10.87 19.47
CA CYS A 252 8.63 9.64 20.11
C CYS A 252 7.70 9.20 21.24
N ILE A 253 7.27 10.11 22.12
CA ILE A 253 6.30 9.79 23.18
C ILE A 253 4.99 9.25 22.57
N ILE A 254 4.49 9.86 21.48
CA ILE A 254 3.28 9.40 20.78
C ILE A 254 3.47 8.00 20.20
N GLN A 255 4.60 7.75 19.52
CA GLN A 255 4.94 6.44 18.95
C GLN A 255 5.07 5.35 20.01
N TRP A 256 5.71 5.66 21.14
CA TRP A 256 5.79 4.77 22.28
C TRP A 256 4.42 4.51 22.90
N LEU A 257 3.60 5.55 23.08
CA LEU A 257 2.25 5.43 23.64
C LEU A 257 1.34 4.53 22.80
N GLU A 258 1.51 4.54 21.48
CA GLU A 258 0.81 3.65 20.55
C GLU A 258 1.16 2.17 20.78
N CYS A 259 2.35 1.88 21.32
CA CYS A 259 2.80 0.52 21.63
C CYS A 259 2.32 0.01 22.99
N GLN A 260 1.75 0.88 23.83
CA GLN A 260 1.26 0.52 25.16
C GLN A 260 -0.09 -0.22 25.11
N PRO A 261 -0.38 -1.09 26.10
CA PRO A 261 -1.67 -1.77 26.17
C PRO A 261 -2.84 -0.77 26.24
N LEU A 262 -3.99 -1.19 25.71
CA LEU A 262 -5.22 -0.39 25.75
C LEU A 262 -5.62 -0.14 27.22
N SER A 263 -5.67 1.13 27.62
CA SER A 263 -6.06 1.56 28.97
C SER A 263 -6.71 2.94 28.92
N GLU A 264 -7.52 3.27 29.92
CA GLU A 264 -8.12 4.61 30.02
C GLU A 264 -7.04 5.69 30.20
N ALA A 265 -5.97 5.41 30.94
CA ALA A 265 -4.83 6.30 31.09
C ALA A 265 -4.14 6.61 29.74
N ARG A 266 -3.95 5.59 28.89
CA ARG A 266 -3.43 5.77 27.52
C ARG A 266 -4.33 6.69 26.69
N ARG A 267 -5.65 6.48 26.78
CA ARG A 267 -6.65 7.29 26.06
C ARG A 267 -6.66 8.74 26.54
N GLN A 268 -6.64 8.96 27.85
CA GLN A 268 -6.59 10.30 28.45
C GLN A 268 -5.30 11.05 28.08
N MET A 269 -4.16 10.36 28.10
CA MET A 269 -2.88 10.90 27.63
C MET A 269 -2.94 11.30 26.15
N ALA A 270 -3.49 10.44 25.28
CA ALA A 270 -3.65 10.75 23.85
C ALA A 270 -4.58 11.96 23.62
N ARG A 271 -5.69 12.06 24.36
CA ARG A 271 -6.60 13.23 24.31
C ARG A 271 -5.89 14.51 24.75
N CYS A 272 -5.12 14.45 25.83
CA CYS A 272 -4.34 15.58 26.34
C CYS A 272 -3.30 16.05 25.30
N ILE A 273 -2.49 15.13 24.73
CA ILE A 273 -1.53 15.48 23.67
C ILE A 273 -2.24 16.14 22.47
N ARG A 274 -3.39 15.60 22.06
CA ARG A 274 -4.19 16.18 20.97
C ARG A 274 -4.62 17.61 21.29
N MET A 275 -5.18 17.86 22.48
CA MET A 275 -5.57 19.22 22.91
C MET A 275 -4.37 20.18 22.91
N VAL A 276 -3.22 19.76 23.45
CA VAL A 276 -2.00 20.61 23.49
C VAL A 276 -1.54 20.97 22.06
N LEU A 277 -1.56 20.02 21.12
CA LEU A 277 -1.22 20.29 19.73
C LEU A 277 -2.21 21.24 19.03
N GLU A 278 -3.44 21.36 19.54
CA GLU A 278 -4.49 22.22 18.99
C GLU A 278 -4.55 23.61 19.63
N GLU A 279 -4.35 23.69 20.95
CA GLU A 279 -4.58 24.89 21.75
C GLU A 279 -3.29 25.63 22.11
N CYS A 280 -2.15 24.94 22.28
CA CYS A 280 -0.88 25.53 22.69
C CYS A 280 0.01 25.89 21.49
N VAL A 281 -0.54 26.62 20.51
CA VAL A 281 0.19 27.02 19.29
C VAL A 281 1.24 28.09 19.62
N PRO A 282 2.53 27.92 19.23
CA PRO A 282 3.56 28.92 19.44
C PRO A 282 3.31 30.24 18.68
N ASP A 283 3.79 31.36 19.24
CA ASP A 283 3.68 32.70 18.63
C ASP A 283 4.68 32.89 17.49
N GLU A 284 5.89 32.34 17.62
CA GLU A 284 6.95 32.45 16.60
C GLU A 284 6.59 31.63 15.36
N LYS A 285 6.70 32.25 14.18
CA LYS A 285 6.27 31.64 12.90
C LYS A 285 6.93 30.29 12.63
N GLU A 286 8.24 30.19 12.84
CA GLU A 286 9.00 28.96 12.56
C GLU A 286 8.66 27.83 13.55
N GLU A 287 8.45 28.17 14.84
CA GLU A 287 7.97 27.21 15.83
C GLU A 287 6.54 26.77 15.52
N LYS A 288 5.67 27.71 15.12
CA LYS A 288 4.28 27.46 14.72
C LYS A 288 4.18 26.52 13.53
N ASP A 289 4.98 26.73 12.49
CA ASP A 289 4.99 25.88 11.29
C ASP A 289 5.44 24.45 11.64
N ARG A 290 6.48 24.30 12.48
CA ARG A 290 6.92 22.98 12.98
C ARG A 290 5.87 22.31 13.87
N TRP A 291 5.23 23.06 14.75
CA TRP A 291 4.17 22.56 15.63
C TRP A 291 2.97 22.07 14.84
N LEU A 292 2.54 22.86 13.84
CA LEU A 292 1.47 22.48 12.93
C LEU A 292 1.84 21.26 12.09
N PHE A 293 3.08 21.19 11.59
CA PHE A 293 3.57 20.01 10.87
C PHE A 293 3.54 18.76 11.76
N THR A 294 4.01 18.86 13.00
CA THR A 294 3.98 17.77 14.00
C THR A 294 2.56 17.30 14.30
N ARG A 295 1.62 18.25 14.46
CA ARG A 295 0.19 17.95 14.58
C ARG A 295 -0.29 17.15 13.37
N MET A 296 0.02 17.59 12.15
CA MET A 296 -0.42 16.91 10.93
C MET A 296 0.23 15.53 10.74
N VAL A 297 1.46 15.32 11.23
CA VAL A 297 2.15 14.03 11.27
C VAL A 297 1.45 13.06 12.21
N CYS A 298 1.14 13.49 13.44
CA CYS A 298 0.63 12.61 14.50
C CYS A 298 -0.91 12.54 14.58
N ARG A 299 -1.62 13.40 13.84
CA ARG A 299 -3.10 13.56 13.91
C ARG A 299 -3.82 12.22 13.86
N ARG A 300 -3.52 11.41 12.84
CA ARG A 300 -4.18 10.11 12.65
C ARG A 300 -3.95 9.18 13.85
N GLN A 301 -2.72 9.08 14.35
CA GLN A 301 -2.42 8.21 15.51
C GLN A 301 -3.17 8.65 16.76
N LEU A 302 -3.22 9.95 17.03
CA LEU A 302 -3.93 10.49 18.18
C LEU A 302 -5.44 10.30 18.05
N GLU A 303 -6.01 10.48 16.86
CA GLU A 303 -7.42 10.17 16.57
C GLU A 303 -7.72 8.70 16.82
N GLU A 304 -6.91 7.78 16.27
CA GLU A 304 -7.06 6.33 16.47
C GLU A 304 -6.95 5.93 17.95
N MET A 305 -6.06 6.54 18.74
CA MET A 305 -5.93 6.27 20.18
C MET A 305 -7.07 6.88 21.03
N CYS A 306 -7.76 7.91 20.51
CA CYS A 306 -8.87 8.56 21.19
C CYS A 306 -10.21 7.84 20.96
N GLU A 307 -10.35 7.08 19.87
CA GLU A 307 -11.55 6.34 19.52
C GLU A 307 -11.78 5.16 20.48
N CYS A 308 -13.06 4.90 20.79
CA CYS A 308 -13.46 3.69 21.52
C CYS A 308 -13.71 2.55 20.53
N ASP A 309 -13.45 1.31 20.93
CA ASP A 309 -14.03 0.11 20.33
C ASP A 309 -15.56 0.13 20.52
N SER A 310 -16.23 1.06 19.85
CA SER A 310 -17.68 1.04 19.77
C SER A 310 -18.05 -0.09 18.84
N ILE A 311 -18.49 -1.21 19.43
CA ILE A 311 -19.10 -2.31 18.70
C ILE A 311 -20.30 -1.71 17.97
N ILE A 312 -20.14 -1.44 16.67
CA ILE A 312 -21.23 -0.95 15.83
C ILE A 312 -22.24 -2.10 15.76
N PRO A 313 -23.49 -1.92 16.24
CA PRO A 313 -24.47 -2.98 16.13
C PRO A 313 -24.73 -3.29 14.66
N PRO A 314 -24.91 -4.57 14.29
CA PRO A 314 -25.21 -4.95 12.93
C PRO A 314 -26.60 -4.39 12.57
N MET A 315 -26.65 -3.31 11.78
CA MET A 315 -27.92 -2.81 11.25
C MET A 315 -28.47 -3.75 10.19
N THR A 316 -29.74 -4.11 10.35
CA THR A 316 -30.42 -5.24 9.73
C THR A 316 -30.88 -5.01 8.28
N ILE A 317 -30.61 -3.85 7.66
CA ILE A 317 -31.19 -3.52 6.33
C ILE A 317 -30.11 -3.05 5.34
N THR A 318 -29.79 -3.93 4.39
CA THR A 318 -28.78 -3.75 3.33
C THR A 318 -28.99 -2.49 2.49
N LEU A 319 -30.24 -2.07 2.25
CA LEU A 319 -30.57 -0.89 1.44
C LEU A 319 -30.29 0.45 2.16
N MET A 320 -30.60 0.55 3.46
CA MET A 320 -30.23 1.74 4.27
C MET A 320 -28.70 1.82 4.49
N ALA A 321 -28.02 0.68 4.57
CA ALA A 321 -26.57 0.61 4.67
C ALA A 321 -25.83 1.13 3.42
N ILE A 322 -26.40 0.95 2.22
CA ILE A 322 -25.84 1.42 0.94
C ILE A 322 -26.00 2.95 0.78
N ALA A 323 -27.10 3.52 1.29
CA ALA A 323 -27.42 4.93 1.15
C ALA A 323 -26.60 5.85 2.08
N LYS A 324 -26.29 5.40 3.32
CA LYS A 324 -25.74 6.25 4.39
C LYS A 324 -24.26 6.07 4.76
N ARG A 325 -23.55 5.03 4.31
CA ARG A 325 -22.18 4.79 4.83
C ARG A 325 -21.10 5.65 4.16
N SER A 326 -20.38 6.40 4.99
CA SER A 326 -18.97 6.73 4.77
C SER A 326 -18.17 5.43 4.69
N PHE A 327 -17.12 5.42 3.86
CA PHE A 327 -16.18 4.29 3.80
C PHE A 327 -15.61 4.01 5.22
N PRO A 328 -15.46 2.75 5.66
CA PRO A 328 -14.96 2.44 7.00
C PRO A 328 -13.59 3.09 7.23
N ILE A 329 -13.40 3.70 8.39
CA ILE A 329 -12.10 4.23 8.80
C ILE A 329 -11.23 3.00 9.08
N LEU A 330 -10.15 2.86 8.32
CA LEU A 330 -9.19 1.78 8.49
C LEU A 330 -8.10 2.24 9.46
N HIS A 331 -8.04 1.62 10.64
CA HIS A 331 -6.96 1.89 11.59
C HIS A 331 -5.66 1.29 11.09
N ARG A 332 -4.53 1.94 11.41
CA ARG A 332 -3.22 1.58 10.86
C ARG A 332 -2.81 0.13 11.18
N ARG A 333 -3.22 -0.40 12.33
CA ARG A 333 -2.87 -1.75 12.82
C ARG A 333 -4.01 -2.77 12.71
N GLN A 334 -5.18 -2.37 12.24
CA GLN A 334 -6.35 -3.25 12.22
C GLN A 334 -6.36 -4.11 10.97
N VAL A 335 -6.26 -5.43 11.13
CA VAL A 335 -6.54 -6.36 10.04
C VAL A 335 -8.02 -6.22 9.65
N PRO A 336 -8.36 -5.91 8.38
CA PRO A 336 -9.73 -5.70 7.98
C PRO A 336 -10.59 -6.94 8.22
N ASP A 337 -11.73 -6.76 8.87
CA ASP A 337 -12.69 -7.84 9.12
C ASP A 337 -13.61 -8.09 7.91
N LYS A 338 -14.41 -9.17 8.00
CA LYS A 338 -15.40 -9.51 6.96
C LYS A 338 -16.47 -8.42 6.76
N GLU A 339 -16.78 -7.62 7.78
CA GLU A 339 -17.73 -6.52 7.64
C GLU A 339 -17.17 -5.33 6.87
N MET A 340 -15.90 -4.99 7.10
CA MET A 340 -15.15 -3.97 6.39
C MET A 340 -14.97 -4.35 4.93
N LEU A 341 -14.64 -5.62 4.64
CA LEU A 341 -14.64 -6.15 3.28
C LEU A 341 -16.02 -6.05 2.62
N LYS A 342 -17.11 -6.37 3.35
CA LYS A 342 -18.48 -6.20 2.84
C LYS A 342 -18.79 -4.75 2.49
N LYS A 343 -18.42 -3.81 3.38
CA LYS A 343 -18.60 -2.36 3.17
C LYS A 343 -17.78 -1.88 1.97
N ALA A 344 -16.53 -2.30 1.85
CA ALA A 344 -15.65 -1.96 0.75
C ALA A 344 -16.18 -2.49 -0.59
N TRP A 345 -16.65 -3.74 -0.62
CA TRP A 345 -17.31 -4.34 -1.78
C TRP A 345 -18.52 -3.51 -2.22
N LEU A 346 -19.46 -3.22 -1.30
CA LEU A 346 -20.66 -2.44 -1.62
C LEU A 346 -20.32 -1.02 -2.06
N TYR A 347 -19.28 -0.42 -1.50
CA TYR A 347 -18.81 0.91 -1.88
C TYR A 347 -18.22 0.92 -3.30
N ALA A 348 -17.37 -0.06 -3.65
CA ALA A 348 -16.83 -0.20 -5.01
C ALA A 348 -17.95 -0.43 -6.04
N GLN A 349 -18.93 -1.28 -5.71
CA GLN A 349 -20.09 -1.54 -6.58
C GLN A 349 -20.95 -0.29 -6.79
N ARG A 350 -21.15 0.54 -5.75
CA ARG A 350 -21.88 1.81 -5.88
C ARG A 350 -21.18 2.79 -6.82
N GLN A 351 -19.85 2.82 -6.78
CA GLN A 351 -19.07 3.75 -7.59
C GLN A 351 -18.79 3.22 -9.00
N ASN A 352 -18.95 1.92 -9.25
CA ASN A 352 -18.51 1.23 -10.47
C ASN A 352 -16.99 1.29 -10.72
N TRP A 353 -16.17 1.55 -9.70
CA TRP A 353 -14.71 1.48 -9.80
C TRP A 353 -14.07 1.18 -8.44
N ALA A 354 -12.84 0.67 -8.46
CA ALA A 354 -12.05 0.41 -7.26
C ALA A 354 -11.49 1.72 -6.70
N SER A 355 -12.23 2.37 -5.80
CA SER A 355 -11.75 3.60 -5.15
C SER A 355 -10.41 3.39 -4.43
N PRO A 356 -9.55 4.42 -4.29
CA PRO A 356 -8.27 4.29 -3.58
C PRO A 356 -8.44 3.79 -2.14
N ASN A 357 -9.58 4.11 -1.52
CA ASN A 357 -9.91 3.63 -0.17
C ASN A 357 -10.14 2.12 -0.13
N VAL A 358 -10.83 1.56 -1.14
CA VAL A 358 -11.05 0.12 -1.29
C VAL A 358 -9.71 -0.58 -1.55
N LEU A 359 -8.89 -0.02 -2.45
CA LEU A 359 -7.57 -0.57 -2.75
C LEU A 359 -6.65 -0.53 -1.53
N HIS A 360 -6.66 0.56 -0.76
CA HIS A 360 -5.89 0.68 0.48
C HIS A 360 -6.33 -0.35 1.54
N LEU A 361 -7.62 -0.67 1.61
CA LEU A 361 -8.12 -1.70 2.51
C LEU A 361 -7.64 -3.10 2.09
N ILE A 362 -7.66 -3.41 0.80
CA ILE A 362 -7.16 -4.70 0.31
C ILE A 362 -5.63 -4.81 0.41
N ASP A 363 -4.90 -3.72 0.18
CA ASP A 363 -3.45 -3.64 0.44
C ASP A 363 -3.14 -3.96 1.92
N HIS A 364 -3.98 -3.49 2.83
CA HIS A 364 -3.87 -3.81 4.26
C HIS A 364 -4.12 -5.30 4.56
N CYS A 365 -5.14 -5.90 3.92
CA CYS A 365 -5.35 -7.36 3.98
C CYS A 365 -4.15 -8.14 3.44
N ASN A 366 -3.58 -7.70 2.32
CA ASN A 366 -2.45 -8.36 1.68
C ASN A 366 -1.22 -8.35 2.60
N ARG A 367 -0.88 -7.19 3.18
CA ARG A 367 0.21 -7.07 4.17
C ARG A 367 -0.02 -7.91 5.42
N ALA A 368 -1.27 -8.16 5.81
CA ALA A 368 -1.61 -9.05 6.90
C ALA A 368 -1.56 -10.55 6.51
N GLY A 369 -1.15 -10.89 5.28
CA GLY A 369 -1.16 -12.26 4.75
C GLY A 369 -2.56 -12.83 4.51
N ALA A 370 -3.59 -11.98 4.50
CA ALA A 370 -4.99 -12.38 4.43
C ALA A 370 -5.50 -12.57 2.99
N HIS A 371 -4.62 -12.85 2.03
CA HIS A 371 -4.90 -12.94 0.59
C HIS A 371 -6.08 -13.87 0.27
N LYS A 372 -6.06 -15.09 0.84
CA LYS A 372 -7.11 -16.09 0.65
C LYS A 372 -8.46 -15.60 1.16
N SER A 373 -8.47 -14.98 2.33
CA SER A 373 -9.71 -14.62 3.02
C SER A 373 -10.52 -13.55 2.28
N TRP A 374 -9.87 -12.51 1.76
CA TRP A 374 -10.56 -11.45 1.02
C TRP A 374 -10.95 -11.92 -0.38
N PHE A 375 -10.11 -12.73 -1.04
CA PHE A 375 -10.41 -13.23 -2.38
C PHE A 375 -11.62 -14.17 -2.36
N GLU A 376 -11.67 -15.14 -1.45
CA GLU A 376 -12.85 -16.00 -1.26
C GLU A 376 -14.10 -15.18 -0.94
N PHE A 377 -13.97 -14.14 -0.12
CA PHE A 377 -15.07 -13.26 0.23
C PHE A 377 -15.60 -12.48 -0.99
N TYR A 378 -14.73 -11.89 -1.81
CA TYR A 378 -15.12 -11.18 -3.04
C TYR A 378 -15.68 -12.12 -4.09
N MET A 379 -15.11 -13.32 -4.25
CA MET A 379 -15.65 -14.36 -5.13
C MET A 379 -17.07 -14.76 -4.72
N HIS A 380 -17.30 -15.03 -3.42
CA HIS A 380 -18.63 -15.35 -2.91
C HIS A 380 -19.63 -14.22 -3.14
N HIS A 381 -19.20 -12.98 -2.96
CA HIS A 381 -20.05 -11.80 -3.17
C HIS A 381 -20.33 -11.52 -4.65
N MET A 382 -19.37 -11.80 -5.54
CA MET A 382 -19.55 -11.76 -6.99
C MET A 382 -20.57 -12.80 -7.45
N MET A 383 -20.50 -14.03 -6.94
CA MET A 383 -21.43 -15.11 -7.29
C MET A 383 -22.87 -14.85 -6.83
N LYS A 384 -23.07 -13.96 -5.85
CA LYS A 384 -24.41 -13.50 -5.46
C LYS A 384 -25.01 -12.48 -6.43
N LEU A 385 -24.21 -11.89 -7.32
CA LEU A 385 -24.69 -10.97 -8.35
C LEU A 385 -25.35 -11.81 -9.45
N ARG A 386 -26.67 -11.71 -9.60
CA ARG A 386 -27.43 -12.49 -10.60
C ARG A 386 -27.31 -11.97 -12.05
N CYS A 387 -26.60 -10.85 -12.25
CA CYS A 387 -26.50 -10.18 -13.55
C CYS A 387 -25.06 -10.24 -14.10
N PRO A 388 -24.84 -10.84 -15.29
CA PRO A 388 -23.51 -10.96 -15.91
C PRO A 388 -22.76 -9.64 -16.07
N ASP A 389 -23.46 -8.55 -16.42
CA ASP A 389 -22.82 -7.24 -16.62
C ASP A 389 -22.26 -6.66 -15.32
N VAL A 390 -22.98 -6.86 -14.21
CA VAL A 390 -22.54 -6.42 -12.89
C VAL A 390 -21.39 -7.32 -12.41
N MET A 391 -21.44 -8.61 -12.70
CA MET A 391 -20.31 -9.53 -12.45
C MET A 391 -19.07 -9.10 -13.23
N ASN A 392 -19.20 -8.71 -14.51
CA ASN A 392 -18.09 -8.22 -15.32
C ASN A 392 -17.41 -6.98 -14.71
N ARG A 393 -18.17 -6.02 -14.18
CA ARG A 393 -17.61 -4.86 -13.46
C ARG A 393 -16.95 -5.25 -12.13
N ALA A 394 -17.54 -6.22 -11.44
CA ALA A 394 -16.97 -6.77 -10.22
C ALA A 394 -15.61 -7.45 -10.48
N ILE A 395 -15.46 -8.14 -11.62
CA ILE A 395 -14.21 -8.74 -12.07
C ILE A 395 -13.13 -7.68 -12.29
N GLU A 396 -13.45 -6.55 -12.91
CA GLU A 396 -12.51 -5.43 -13.08
C GLU A 396 -12.02 -4.90 -11.72
N THR A 397 -12.93 -4.79 -10.75
CA THR A 397 -12.60 -4.39 -9.37
C THR A 397 -11.68 -5.42 -8.70
N ILE A 398 -11.95 -6.71 -8.86
CA ILE A 398 -11.11 -7.80 -8.33
C ILE A 398 -9.72 -7.76 -8.99
N CYS A 399 -9.64 -7.61 -10.32
CA CYS A 399 -8.37 -7.53 -11.04
C CYS A 399 -7.52 -6.34 -10.58
N ALA A 400 -8.13 -5.18 -10.35
CA ALA A 400 -7.42 -4.03 -9.78
C ALA A 400 -6.84 -4.34 -8.39
N CYS A 401 -7.56 -5.12 -7.58
CA CYS A 401 -7.08 -5.55 -6.25
C CYS A 401 -5.94 -6.58 -6.35
N LEU A 402 -5.96 -7.48 -7.34
CA LEU A 402 -4.89 -8.46 -7.59
C LEU A 402 -3.57 -7.79 -8.00
N LEU A 403 -3.62 -6.61 -8.63
CA LEU A 403 -2.40 -5.89 -9.04
C LEU A 403 -1.67 -5.18 -7.89
N LEU A 404 -2.22 -5.15 -6.67
CA LEU A 404 -1.57 -4.51 -5.51
C LEU A 404 -0.33 -5.27 -5.05
N GLU A 405 -0.45 -6.59 -4.90
CA GLU A 405 0.64 -7.50 -4.57
C GLU A 405 0.56 -8.72 -5.49
N PRO A 406 0.98 -8.59 -6.75
CA PRO A 406 0.57 -9.51 -7.81
C PRO A 406 1.11 -10.93 -7.62
N GLN A 407 2.27 -11.10 -7.00
CA GLN A 407 2.90 -12.41 -6.87
C GLN A 407 2.03 -13.35 -6.00
N GLU A 408 1.83 -12.98 -4.73
CA GLU A 408 1.08 -13.80 -3.77
C GLU A 408 -0.42 -13.84 -4.08
N THR A 409 -0.99 -12.72 -4.55
CA THR A 409 -2.43 -12.67 -4.85
C THR A 409 -2.80 -13.41 -6.13
N LEU A 410 -1.97 -13.40 -7.19
CA LEU A 410 -2.24 -14.19 -8.40
C LEU A 410 -2.04 -15.69 -8.17
N ILE A 411 -1.02 -16.09 -7.39
CA ILE A 411 -0.87 -17.49 -6.95
C ILE A 411 -2.14 -17.94 -6.23
N THR A 412 -2.55 -17.19 -5.21
CA THR A 412 -3.75 -17.49 -4.40
C THR A 412 -5.01 -17.53 -5.26
N ALA A 413 -5.21 -16.54 -6.14
CA ALA A 413 -6.37 -16.48 -7.02
C ALA A 413 -6.40 -17.65 -8.01
N CYS A 414 -5.27 -17.97 -8.64
CA CYS A 414 -5.18 -19.05 -9.62
C CYS A 414 -5.52 -20.40 -8.97
N VAL A 415 -4.90 -20.71 -7.81
CA VAL A 415 -5.17 -21.96 -7.07
C VAL A 415 -6.64 -22.05 -6.67
N LEU A 416 -7.19 -21.02 -6.02
CA LEU A 416 -8.58 -21.05 -5.52
C LEU A 416 -9.59 -21.14 -6.65
N MET A 417 -9.38 -20.43 -7.76
CA MET A 417 -10.29 -20.47 -8.90
C MET A 417 -10.25 -21.82 -9.62
N VAL A 418 -9.05 -22.36 -9.85
CA VAL A 418 -8.89 -23.66 -10.51
C VAL A 418 -9.41 -24.79 -9.63
N ASP A 419 -9.24 -24.72 -8.31
CA ASP A 419 -9.85 -25.68 -7.39
C ASP A 419 -11.36 -25.57 -7.38
N PHE A 420 -11.90 -24.35 -7.34
CA PHE A 420 -13.34 -24.10 -7.38
C PHE A 420 -14.00 -24.57 -8.68
N MET A 421 -13.40 -24.26 -9.84
CA MET A 421 -13.95 -24.62 -11.16
C MET A 421 -13.82 -26.11 -11.50
N MET A 422 -12.87 -26.82 -10.88
CA MET A 422 -12.64 -28.25 -11.10
C MET A 422 -13.26 -29.14 -10.01
N ASP A 423 -13.94 -28.57 -9.01
CA ASP A 423 -14.57 -29.35 -7.96
C ASP A 423 -15.81 -30.10 -8.50
N LYS A 424 -15.74 -31.44 -8.43
CA LYS A 424 -16.81 -32.34 -8.88
C LYS A 424 -18.05 -32.31 -7.98
N LYS A 425 -17.93 -31.80 -6.74
CA LYS A 425 -19.03 -31.74 -5.76
C LYS A 425 -19.89 -30.48 -5.90
N GLY A 426 -19.41 -29.45 -6.60
CA GLY A 426 -20.05 -28.14 -6.75
C GLY A 426 -21.07 -28.00 -7.88
N GLN A 427 -21.59 -29.10 -8.45
CA GLN A 427 -22.37 -29.11 -9.71
C GLN A 427 -23.60 -28.18 -9.76
N VAL A 428 -24.11 -27.72 -8.61
CA VAL A 428 -25.28 -26.84 -8.52
C VAL A 428 -24.94 -25.35 -8.78
N GLN A 429 -23.65 -24.96 -8.86
CA GLN A 429 -23.25 -23.55 -8.88
C GLN A 429 -22.96 -22.95 -10.27
N PHE A 430 -23.01 -23.75 -11.34
CA PHE A 430 -22.59 -23.35 -12.69
C PHE A 430 -23.75 -23.35 -13.71
N GLU A 431 -24.98 -23.08 -13.29
CA GLU A 431 -26.06 -22.74 -14.23
C GLU A 431 -25.69 -21.46 -15.02
N VAL A 432 -26.01 -21.41 -16.31
CA VAL A 432 -25.84 -20.20 -17.14
C VAL A 432 -26.70 -19.10 -16.49
N PRO A 433 -26.09 -18.11 -15.80
CA PRO A 433 -25.14 -17.15 -16.40
C PRO A 433 -23.73 -17.09 -15.78
N TYR A 434 -23.40 -17.88 -14.75
CA TYR A 434 -22.22 -17.62 -13.89
C TYR A 434 -20.88 -18.10 -14.47
N VAL A 435 -20.92 -19.08 -15.39
CA VAL A 435 -19.73 -19.73 -15.95
C VAL A 435 -18.85 -18.73 -16.71
N ILE A 436 -19.45 -17.88 -17.55
CA ILE A 436 -18.71 -16.97 -18.44
C ILE A 436 -17.93 -15.90 -17.64
N PRO A 437 -18.52 -15.21 -16.65
CA PRO A 437 -17.75 -14.30 -15.79
C PRO A 437 -16.60 -14.99 -15.04
N LEU A 438 -16.80 -16.19 -14.51
CA LEU A 438 -15.74 -16.94 -13.82
C LEU A 438 -14.59 -17.31 -14.76
N VAL A 439 -14.92 -17.78 -15.96
CA VAL A 439 -13.96 -18.04 -17.04
C VAL A 439 -13.19 -16.76 -17.37
N LYS A 440 -13.87 -15.60 -17.44
CA LYS A 440 -13.24 -14.30 -17.71
C LYS A 440 -12.21 -13.91 -16.66
N LEU A 441 -12.58 -14.03 -15.39
CA LEU A 441 -11.67 -13.73 -14.30
C LEU A 441 -10.46 -14.67 -14.32
N LEU A 442 -10.64 -15.98 -14.56
CA LEU A 442 -9.52 -16.93 -14.60
C LEU A 442 -8.60 -16.67 -15.79
N THR A 443 -9.15 -16.41 -16.97
CA THR A 443 -8.35 -16.04 -18.15
C THR A 443 -7.55 -14.76 -17.90
N GLN A 444 -8.14 -13.75 -17.26
CA GLN A 444 -7.42 -12.52 -16.88
C GLN A 444 -6.30 -12.81 -15.86
N VAL A 445 -6.56 -13.65 -14.84
CA VAL A 445 -5.54 -14.09 -13.87
C VAL A 445 -4.37 -14.79 -14.57
N LEU A 446 -4.63 -15.70 -15.50
CA LEU A 446 -3.58 -16.41 -16.26
C LEU A 446 -2.76 -15.46 -17.13
N LEU A 447 -3.42 -14.56 -17.88
CA LEU A 447 -2.74 -13.57 -18.72
C LEU A 447 -1.88 -12.61 -17.88
N MET A 448 -2.41 -12.10 -16.76
CA MET A 448 -1.65 -11.25 -15.84
C MET A 448 -0.46 -11.99 -15.24
N SER A 449 -0.64 -13.27 -14.87
CA SER A 449 0.43 -14.08 -14.28
C SER A 449 1.61 -14.23 -15.23
N VAL A 450 1.36 -14.63 -16.47
CA VAL A 450 2.42 -14.83 -17.47
C VAL A 450 3.10 -13.52 -17.85
N TRP A 451 2.34 -12.42 -17.96
CA TRP A 451 2.91 -11.10 -18.23
C TRP A 451 3.87 -10.63 -17.12
N ILE A 452 3.51 -10.85 -15.85
CA ILE A 452 4.35 -10.47 -14.71
C ILE A 452 5.61 -11.33 -14.64
N ILE A 453 5.48 -12.64 -14.92
CA ILE A 453 6.62 -13.55 -15.02
C ILE A 453 7.64 -13.02 -16.04
N ASP A 454 7.21 -12.77 -17.29
CA ASP A 454 8.10 -12.31 -18.36
C ASP A 454 8.73 -10.93 -18.04
N ARG A 455 7.95 -9.99 -17.50
CA ARG A 455 8.44 -8.67 -17.10
C ARG A 455 9.56 -8.77 -16.06
N GLU A 456 9.42 -9.68 -15.09
CA GLU A 456 10.44 -9.92 -14.06
C GLU A 456 11.71 -10.58 -14.62
N TYR A 457 11.56 -11.55 -15.52
CA TYR A 457 12.70 -12.15 -16.23
C TYR A 457 13.44 -11.11 -17.10
N LYS A 458 12.71 -10.27 -17.86
CA LYS A 458 13.29 -9.17 -18.65
C LYS A 458 14.00 -8.15 -17.78
N ARG A 459 13.43 -7.81 -16.60
CA ARG A 459 14.05 -6.93 -15.62
C ARG A 459 15.39 -7.51 -15.12
N VAL A 460 15.44 -8.78 -14.74
CA VAL A 460 16.71 -9.39 -14.29
C VAL A 460 17.74 -9.48 -15.43
N ASN A 461 17.29 -9.80 -16.65
CA ASN A 461 18.18 -9.91 -17.82
C ASN A 461 18.74 -8.57 -18.29
N SER A 462 17.97 -7.48 -18.21
CA SER A 462 18.47 -6.15 -18.58
C SER A 462 19.56 -5.68 -17.63
N TRP A 463 19.45 -5.99 -16.33
CA TRP A 463 20.46 -5.67 -15.32
C TRP A 463 21.75 -6.48 -15.50
N ARG A 464 21.67 -7.73 -15.99
CA ARG A 464 22.85 -8.52 -16.36
C ARG A 464 23.58 -8.00 -17.59
N ASN A 465 22.85 -7.36 -18.51
CA ASN A 465 23.40 -6.88 -19.78
C ASN A 465 23.90 -5.43 -19.73
N SER A 466 23.53 -4.66 -18.70
CA SER A 466 23.92 -3.26 -18.54
C SER A 466 25.23 -3.03 -17.77
N GLU A 467 25.90 -4.07 -17.24
CA GLU A 467 27.23 -3.92 -16.65
C GLU A 467 28.36 -4.06 -17.69
N PRO A 468 29.23 -3.04 -17.88
CA PRO A 468 30.45 -3.20 -18.66
C PRO A 468 31.41 -4.17 -17.96
N LYS A 469 31.98 -5.09 -18.76
CA LYS A 469 32.78 -6.28 -18.38
C LYS A 469 34.03 -6.07 -17.49
N GLN A 470 34.24 -4.93 -16.83
CA GLN A 470 35.52 -4.57 -16.21
C GLN A 470 35.57 -4.48 -14.67
N LYS A 471 34.52 -4.83 -13.93
CA LYS A 471 34.60 -4.95 -12.45
C LYS A 471 33.95 -6.22 -11.92
N ARG A 472 34.47 -7.38 -12.32
CA ARG A 472 34.25 -8.63 -11.57
C ARG A 472 35.20 -8.69 -10.37
N ALA A 473 34.86 -7.98 -9.30
CA ALA A 473 35.30 -8.32 -7.96
C ALA A 473 34.43 -7.58 -6.92
N ARG A 474 33.63 -8.36 -6.17
CA ARG A 474 32.94 -7.99 -4.92
C ARG A 474 31.66 -7.16 -5.05
N MET A 475 30.59 -7.78 -5.56
CA MET A 475 29.25 -7.57 -4.97
C MET A 475 28.52 -8.91 -4.93
N MET A 476 28.35 -9.42 -3.71
CA MET A 476 27.57 -10.61 -3.41
C MET A 476 26.12 -10.12 -3.23
N GLY A 477 25.29 -10.45 -4.20
CA GLY A 477 23.92 -9.96 -4.35
C GLY A 477 23.51 -10.16 -5.80
N GLU A 478 23.63 -11.39 -6.30
CA GLU A 478 23.17 -11.72 -7.64
C GLU A 478 21.71 -11.24 -7.78
N ALA A 479 21.38 -10.55 -8.87
CA ALA A 479 20.01 -10.29 -9.26
C ALA A 479 19.32 -11.66 -9.50
N GLN A 480 18.77 -12.22 -8.43
CA GLN A 480 18.05 -13.47 -8.41
C GLN A 480 16.58 -13.17 -8.60
N ILE A 481 15.94 -13.93 -9.48
CA ILE A 481 14.50 -13.91 -9.66
C ILE A 481 13.86 -14.25 -8.30
N HIS A 482 12.94 -13.40 -7.85
CA HIS A 482 12.26 -13.61 -6.58
C HIS A 482 11.59 -15.00 -6.57
N PRO A 483 11.73 -15.81 -5.50
CA PRO A 483 11.27 -17.20 -5.49
C PRO A 483 9.77 -17.35 -5.81
N SER A 484 8.94 -16.38 -5.40
CA SER A 484 7.51 -16.36 -5.73
C SER A 484 7.21 -16.32 -7.23
N ILE A 485 8.10 -15.80 -8.08
CA ILE A 485 7.90 -15.80 -9.54
C ILE A 485 8.02 -17.22 -10.11
N ARG A 486 8.93 -18.04 -9.56
CA ARG A 486 8.99 -19.46 -9.91
C ARG A 486 7.75 -20.20 -9.44
N VAL A 487 7.28 -19.91 -8.23
CA VAL A 487 6.02 -20.49 -7.70
C VAL A 487 4.83 -20.09 -8.57
N LEU A 488 4.78 -18.84 -9.04
CA LEU A 488 3.72 -18.36 -9.95
C LEU A 488 3.78 -19.10 -11.30
N GLN A 489 4.97 -19.29 -11.86
CA GLN A 489 5.16 -20.06 -13.10
C GLN A 489 4.71 -21.52 -12.92
N GLU A 490 5.16 -22.18 -11.84
CA GLU A 490 4.72 -23.54 -11.48
C GLU A 490 3.20 -23.61 -11.28
N THR A 491 2.60 -22.58 -10.69
CA THR A 491 1.14 -22.51 -10.49
C THR A 491 0.38 -22.46 -11.81
N VAL A 492 0.85 -21.68 -12.78
CA VAL A 492 0.26 -21.62 -14.13
C VAL A 492 0.39 -22.98 -14.84
N GLU A 493 1.55 -23.62 -14.75
CA GLU A 493 1.77 -24.95 -15.32
C GLU A 493 0.87 -26.01 -14.67
N VAL A 494 0.76 -26.01 -13.34
CA VAL A 494 -0.10 -26.92 -12.58
C VAL A 494 -1.56 -26.71 -12.95
N ALA A 495 -2.03 -25.46 -13.11
CA ALA A 495 -3.38 -25.16 -13.54
C ALA A 495 -3.70 -25.77 -14.90
N ILE A 496 -2.81 -25.59 -15.89
CA ILE A 496 -3.02 -26.12 -17.25
C ILE A 496 -2.90 -27.65 -17.27
N ASN A 497 -1.96 -28.22 -16.52
CA ASN A 497 -1.85 -29.68 -16.36
C ASN A 497 -3.10 -30.29 -15.72
N LYS A 498 -3.76 -29.57 -14.80
CA LYS A 498 -5.04 -29.98 -14.24
C LYS A 498 -6.14 -30.00 -15.30
N PHE A 499 -6.18 -29.03 -16.22
CA PHE A 499 -7.11 -29.05 -17.36
C PHE A 499 -6.89 -30.28 -18.26
N VAL A 500 -5.63 -30.61 -18.57
CA VAL A 500 -5.26 -31.81 -19.33
C VAL A 500 -5.66 -33.09 -18.59
N LYS A 501 -5.46 -33.14 -17.28
CA LYS A 501 -5.80 -34.31 -16.44
C LYS A 501 -7.31 -34.52 -16.29
N GLU A 502 -8.10 -33.46 -16.20
CA GLU A 502 -9.56 -33.58 -16.12
C GLU A 502 -10.15 -33.94 -17.50
N SER A 503 -9.63 -33.37 -18.59
CA SER A 503 -10.06 -33.72 -19.95
C SER A 503 -9.68 -35.16 -20.36
N SER A 504 -8.64 -35.77 -19.78
CA SER A 504 -8.27 -37.16 -20.09
C SER A 504 -9.16 -38.21 -19.42
N GLN A 505 -10.00 -37.82 -18.46
CA GLN A 505 -10.89 -38.74 -17.73
C GLN A 505 -12.10 -39.21 -18.56
N GLY A 506 -12.31 -38.65 -19.76
CA GLY A 506 -13.22 -39.24 -20.75
C GLY A 506 -14.73 -39.03 -20.49
N SER A 507 -15.11 -38.27 -19.45
CA SER A 507 -16.52 -38.00 -19.12
C SER A 507 -16.85 -36.53 -19.37
N LEU A 508 -17.97 -36.24 -20.04
CA LEU A 508 -18.40 -34.85 -20.27
C LEU A 508 -19.19 -34.35 -19.06
N TYR A 509 -18.59 -33.44 -18.28
CA TYR A 509 -19.23 -32.76 -17.15
C TYR A 509 -18.78 -31.28 -17.10
N GLN A 510 -19.43 -30.50 -16.25
CA GLN A 510 -19.40 -29.03 -16.23
C GLN A 510 -18.00 -28.35 -16.17
N PRO A 511 -16.99 -28.90 -15.46
CA PRO A 511 -15.61 -28.44 -15.51
C PRO A 511 -15.01 -28.51 -16.92
N ILE A 512 -15.33 -29.53 -17.73
CA ILE A 512 -14.83 -29.64 -19.11
C ILE A 512 -15.44 -28.55 -19.99
N SER A 513 -16.74 -28.27 -19.83
CA SER A 513 -17.39 -27.14 -20.52
C SER A 513 -16.74 -25.81 -20.12
N SER A 514 -16.39 -25.63 -18.84
CA SER A 514 -15.63 -24.47 -18.38
C SER A 514 -14.26 -24.36 -19.05
N VAL A 515 -13.53 -25.48 -19.20
CA VAL A 515 -12.25 -25.53 -19.94
C VAL A 515 -12.44 -25.15 -21.41
N CYS A 516 -13.48 -25.67 -22.09
CA CYS A 516 -13.81 -25.27 -23.47
C CYS A 516 -14.03 -23.74 -23.57
N HIS A 517 -14.76 -23.15 -22.61
CA HIS A 517 -14.97 -21.70 -22.56
C HIS A 517 -13.68 -20.92 -22.27
N ILE A 518 -12.79 -21.40 -21.41
CA ILE A 518 -11.47 -20.78 -21.14
C ILE A 518 -10.65 -20.72 -22.42
N VAL A 519 -10.54 -21.85 -23.14
CA VAL A 519 -9.78 -21.92 -24.39
C VAL A 519 -10.35 -20.96 -25.43
N ARG A 520 -11.68 -20.92 -25.61
CA ARG A 520 -12.32 -19.95 -26.51
C ARG A 520 -12.03 -18.51 -26.12
N MET A 521 -12.12 -18.20 -24.84
CA MET A 521 -11.85 -16.85 -24.33
C MET A 521 -10.40 -16.41 -24.51
N ILE A 522 -9.44 -17.33 -24.37
CA ILE A 522 -8.03 -17.05 -24.67
C ILE A 522 -7.85 -16.76 -26.16
N ALA A 523 -8.49 -17.56 -27.05
CA ALA A 523 -8.41 -17.34 -28.48
C ALA A 523 -9.04 -16.00 -28.91
N SER A 524 -10.19 -15.65 -28.34
CA SER A 524 -10.91 -14.40 -28.61
C SER A 524 -10.27 -13.17 -27.95
N ALA A 525 -9.27 -13.35 -27.08
CA ALA A 525 -8.56 -12.23 -26.47
C ALA A 525 -7.75 -11.46 -27.54
N PRO A 526 -7.63 -10.12 -27.40
CA PRO A 526 -6.85 -9.31 -28.34
C PRO A 526 -5.39 -9.79 -28.41
N GLU A 527 -4.81 -9.70 -29.62
CA GLU A 527 -3.40 -10.01 -29.85
C GLU A 527 -2.52 -9.10 -29.00
N SER A 528 -1.99 -9.66 -27.92
CA SER A 528 -1.24 -8.98 -26.89
C SER A 528 -0.03 -9.83 -26.50
N GLU A 529 1.03 -9.18 -26.01
CA GLU A 529 2.24 -9.86 -25.54
C GLU A 529 1.90 -10.95 -24.50
N ALA A 530 0.99 -10.64 -23.56
CA ALA A 530 0.53 -11.60 -22.56
C ALA A 530 -0.13 -12.86 -23.15
N LYS A 531 -0.91 -12.70 -24.23
CA LYS A 531 -1.53 -13.82 -24.95
C LYS A 531 -0.45 -14.70 -25.57
N GLN A 532 0.50 -14.10 -26.30
CA GLN A 532 1.58 -14.82 -26.96
C GLN A 532 2.45 -15.60 -25.97
N LEU A 533 2.71 -15.05 -24.79
CA LEU A 533 3.46 -15.73 -23.74
C LEU A 533 2.68 -16.89 -23.09
N LEU A 534 1.34 -16.88 -23.13
CA LEU A 534 0.49 -17.93 -22.57
C LEU A 534 0.36 -19.13 -23.52
N LEU A 535 0.41 -18.92 -24.85
CA LEU A 535 0.24 -19.97 -25.86
C LEU A 535 1.15 -21.19 -25.65
N PRO A 536 2.47 -21.05 -25.35
CA PRO A 536 3.37 -22.19 -25.16
C PRO A 536 2.98 -23.11 -23.99
N TYR A 537 2.25 -22.59 -22.99
CA TYR A 537 1.80 -23.40 -21.87
C TYR A 537 0.62 -24.32 -22.26
N LEU A 538 -0.17 -23.95 -23.28
CA LEU A 538 -1.35 -24.69 -23.72
C LEU A 538 -0.94 -25.87 -24.61
N LYS A 539 -0.81 -27.05 -24.00
CA LYS A 539 -0.42 -28.28 -24.70
C LYS A 539 -1.45 -28.65 -25.78
N HIS A 540 -0.98 -28.99 -26.98
CA HIS A 540 -1.83 -29.51 -28.07
C HIS A 540 -2.70 -30.69 -27.60
N LEU A 541 -2.16 -31.55 -26.72
CA LEU A 541 -2.88 -32.67 -26.10
C LEU A 541 -4.22 -32.25 -25.48
N LEU A 542 -4.31 -31.07 -24.87
CA LEU A 542 -5.57 -30.55 -24.31
C LEU A 542 -6.66 -30.48 -25.39
N PHE A 543 -6.34 -29.89 -26.53
CA PHE A 543 -7.27 -29.71 -27.65
C PHE A 543 -7.72 -31.05 -28.22
N PHE A 544 -6.79 -32.00 -28.41
CA PHE A 544 -7.15 -33.35 -28.86
C PHE A 544 -8.12 -34.06 -27.90
N GLN A 545 -7.95 -33.89 -26.59
CA GLN A 545 -8.87 -34.47 -25.61
C GLN A 545 -10.23 -33.75 -25.61
N LEU A 546 -10.24 -32.41 -25.66
CA LEU A 546 -11.49 -31.63 -25.71
C LEU A 546 -12.27 -31.91 -27.00
N ALA A 547 -11.62 -32.02 -28.15
CA ALA A 547 -12.27 -32.33 -29.42
C ALA A 547 -12.85 -33.76 -29.47
N ARG A 548 -12.31 -34.71 -28.69
CA ARG A 548 -12.90 -36.04 -28.52
C ARG A 548 -14.18 -36.00 -27.68
N LEU A 549 -14.22 -35.13 -26.68
CA LEU A 549 -15.31 -35.04 -25.73
C LEU A 549 -16.46 -34.18 -26.27
N GLU A 550 -16.14 -33.02 -26.83
CA GLU A 550 -17.10 -32.04 -27.32
C GLU A 550 -16.65 -31.46 -28.68
N PRO A 551 -16.74 -32.25 -29.77
CA PRO A 551 -16.22 -31.87 -31.09
C PRO A 551 -16.82 -30.56 -31.61
N GLY A 552 -18.12 -30.34 -31.36
CA GLY A 552 -18.81 -29.12 -31.78
C GLY A 552 -18.33 -27.86 -31.05
N SER A 553 -17.60 -28.00 -29.93
CA SER A 553 -17.16 -26.86 -29.15
C SER A 553 -15.75 -26.34 -29.50
N ILE A 554 -14.90 -27.19 -30.06
CA ILE A 554 -13.52 -26.86 -30.43
C ILE A 554 -13.38 -27.00 -31.95
N SER A 555 -13.54 -25.89 -32.67
CA SER A 555 -13.40 -25.87 -34.12
C SER A 555 -11.93 -25.96 -34.56
N PHE A 556 -11.70 -26.33 -35.82
CA PHE A 556 -10.37 -26.29 -36.42
C PHE A 556 -9.78 -24.86 -36.44
N GLU A 557 -10.61 -23.86 -36.71
CA GLU A 557 -10.21 -22.45 -36.69
C GLU A 557 -9.69 -22.05 -35.29
N LEU A 558 -10.40 -22.48 -34.24
CA LEU A 558 -9.99 -22.24 -32.86
C LEU A 558 -8.63 -22.89 -32.58
N PHE A 559 -8.45 -24.18 -32.91
CA PHE A 559 -7.17 -24.87 -32.71
C PHE A 559 -6.02 -24.20 -33.47
N SER A 560 -6.29 -23.71 -34.69
CA SER A 560 -5.31 -23.03 -35.52
C SER A 560 -4.78 -21.75 -34.88
N THR A 561 -5.57 -21.04 -34.06
CA THR A 561 -5.10 -19.85 -33.32
C THR A 561 -4.03 -20.15 -32.26
N PHE A 562 -3.92 -21.39 -31.82
CA PHE A 562 -2.90 -21.83 -30.85
C PHE A 562 -1.68 -22.45 -31.50
N CYS A 563 -1.67 -22.56 -32.83
CA CYS A 563 -0.57 -23.10 -33.59
C CYS A 563 0.27 -21.97 -34.19
N ASP A 564 1.59 -22.02 -34.00
CA ASP A 564 2.52 -21.18 -34.75
C ASP A 564 2.41 -21.48 -36.26
N SER A 565 2.29 -20.42 -37.07
CA SER A 565 2.23 -20.52 -38.53
C SER A 565 3.60 -20.73 -39.17
N THR A 566 4.68 -20.53 -38.41
CA THR A 566 6.07 -20.67 -38.88
C THR A 566 6.70 -22.02 -38.52
N ASN A 567 6.00 -22.86 -37.76
CA ASN A 567 6.50 -24.16 -37.30
C ASN A 567 5.87 -25.32 -38.09
N GLU A 568 6.69 -26.02 -38.89
CA GLU A 568 6.25 -27.17 -39.70
C GLU A 568 5.66 -28.32 -38.86
N ASP A 569 6.12 -28.51 -37.62
CA ASP A 569 5.57 -29.53 -36.71
C ASP A 569 4.11 -29.24 -36.34
N HIS A 570 3.72 -27.97 -36.32
CA HIS A 570 2.35 -27.57 -36.02
C HIS A 570 1.41 -27.84 -37.18
N ASP A 571 1.89 -27.85 -38.43
CA ASP A 571 1.07 -28.20 -39.59
C ASP A 571 0.71 -29.70 -39.59
N LEU A 572 1.63 -30.55 -39.14
CA LEU A 572 1.34 -31.96 -38.91
C LEU A 572 0.28 -32.15 -37.81
N GLU A 573 0.36 -31.39 -36.72
CA GLU A 573 -0.64 -31.45 -35.65
C GLU A 573 -2.01 -30.92 -36.09
N LYS A 574 -2.07 -29.86 -36.92
CA LYS A 574 -3.31 -29.38 -37.56
C LYS A 574 -3.98 -30.46 -38.40
N LEU A 575 -3.20 -31.20 -39.20
CA LEU A 575 -3.70 -32.32 -40.00
C LEU A 575 -4.25 -33.46 -39.12
N LYS A 576 -3.51 -33.84 -38.06
CA LYS A 576 -3.98 -34.84 -37.09
C LYS A 576 -5.29 -34.41 -36.43
N PHE A 577 -5.43 -33.12 -36.10
CA PHE A 577 -6.62 -32.56 -35.46
C PHE A 577 -7.83 -32.54 -36.41
N LEU A 578 -7.64 -32.15 -37.68
CA LEU A 578 -8.69 -32.24 -38.71
C LEU A 578 -9.20 -33.67 -38.90
N CYS A 579 -8.28 -34.63 -38.99
CA CYS A 579 -8.64 -36.05 -39.09
C CYS A 579 -9.43 -36.53 -37.86
N LEU A 580 -9.06 -36.06 -36.66
CA LEU A 580 -9.80 -36.35 -35.43
C LEU A 580 -11.23 -35.79 -35.50
N LEU A 581 -11.40 -34.51 -35.82
CA LEU A 581 -12.71 -33.85 -35.90
C LEU A 581 -13.64 -34.55 -36.91
N ARG A 582 -13.09 -34.94 -38.07
CA ARG A 582 -13.84 -35.69 -39.08
C ARG A 582 -14.29 -37.07 -38.58
N LYS A 583 -13.45 -37.73 -37.77
CA LYS A 583 -13.79 -39.03 -37.17
C LYS A 583 -14.84 -38.90 -36.05
N SER A 584 -14.81 -37.81 -35.29
CA SER A 584 -15.72 -37.56 -34.16
C SER A 584 -17.02 -36.85 -34.56
N GLY A 585 -17.26 -36.61 -35.86
CA GLY A 585 -18.50 -35.99 -36.35
C GLY A 585 -18.60 -34.48 -36.06
N GLY A 586 -17.48 -33.79 -35.86
CA GLY A 586 -17.41 -32.35 -35.59
C GLY A 586 -17.18 -31.47 -36.82
N LEU A 587 -17.25 -32.04 -38.02
CA LEU A 587 -17.07 -31.39 -39.32
C LEU A 587 -18.32 -31.58 -40.20
#